data_AF-A0A6P0KGI4-F1
#
_entry.id   AF-A0A6P0KGI4-F1
#
_cell.length_a   1.000
_cell.length_b   1.000
_cell.length_c   1.000
_cell.angle_alpha   90.00
_cell.angle_beta   90.00
_cell.angle_gamma   90.00
#
_symmetry.space_group_name_H-M   'P 1'
#
loop_
_entity.id
_entity.type
_entity.pdbx_description
1 polymer ?
#
loop_
_entity_poly.entity_id
_entity_poly.type
_entity_poly.pdbx_seq_one_letter_code
_entity_poly.pdbx_strand_id
1 'polypeptide(L)' 'MSTDFQTELRQAVDTRRNFAIISHPDAGKTTLTEKLLLYGGAIHEAGAV' A
#
# COMPACT_ATOMS: atom_id res chain seq x y z
N MET A 1 -27.64 -3.21 -14.13
CA MET A 1 -26.46 -3.94 -14.62
C MET A 1 -25.29 -3.04 -14.99
N SER A 2 -25.42 -2.07 -15.92
CA SER A 2 -24.27 -1.18 -16.23
C SER A 2 -23.94 -0.19 -15.11
N THR A 3 -24.95 0.36 -14.44
CA THR A 3 -24.77 1.33 -13.34
C THR A 3 -24.14 0.69 -12.10
N ASP A 4 -24.50 -0.56 -11.82
CA ASP A 4 -23.97 -1.31 -10.67
C ASP A 4 -22.47 -1.56 -10.85
N PHE A 5 -22.06 -1.99 -12.04
CA PHE A 5 -20.65 -2.17 -12.38
C PHE A 5 -19.84 -0.88 -12.28
N GLN A 6 -20.37 0.26 -12.75
CA GLN A 6 -19.69 1.55 -12.62
C GLN A 6 -19.55 1.98 -11.16
N THR A 7 -20.55 1.67 -10.32
CA THR A 7 -20.53 1.96 -8.89
C THR A 7 -19.48 1.11 -8.17
N GLU A 8 -19.45 -0.20 -8.44
CA GLU A 8 -18.44 -1.13 -7.91
C GLU A 8 -17.02 -0.72 -8.33
N LEU A 9 -16.84 -0.37 -9.62
CA LEU A 9 -15.57 0.09 -10.13
C LEU A 9 -15.11 1.36 -9.40
N ARG A 10 -16.00 2.34 -9.25
CA ARG A 10 -15.68 3.60 -8.56
C ARG A 10 -15.30 3.36 -7.09
N GLN A 11 -16.08 2.57 -6.35
CA GLN A 11 -15.78 2.21 -4.97
C GLN A 11 -14.42 1.51 -4.84
N ALA A 12 -14.11 0.60 -5.76
CA ALA A 12 -12.84 -0.10 -5.75
C ALA A 12 -11.67 0.86 -6.05
N VAL A 13 -11.84 1.82 -6.97
CA VAL A 13 -10.82 2.84 -7.26
C VAL A 13 -10.60 3.77 -6.06
N ASP A 14 -11.67 4.23 -5.43
CA ASP A 14 -11.62 5.21 -4.33
C ASP A 14 -10.88 4.69 -3.07
N THR A 15 -10.80 3.37 -2.88
CA THR A 15 -10.08 2.73 -1.76
C THR A 15 -8.60 2.49 -2.02
N ARG A 16 -8.14 2.50 -3.29
CA ARG A 16 -6.74 2.20 -3.63
C ARG A 16 -5.82 3.37 -3.30
N ARG A 17 -4.65 3.08 -2.75
CA ARG A 17 -3.56 4.05 -2.55
C ARG A 17 -2.27 3.46 -3.13
N ASN A 18 -1.79 4.04 -4.22
CA ASN A 18 -0.54 3.66 -4.88
C ASN A 18 0.49 4.77 -4.65
N PHE A 19 1.59 4.45 -4.00
CA PHE A 19 2.65 5.41 -3.68
C PHE A 19 4.02 4.72 -3.63
N ALA A 20 5.08 5.51 -3.65
CA ALA A 20 6.46 5.06 -3.52
C ALA A 20 7.20 5.89 -2.47
N ILE A 21 8.21 5.29 -1.83
CA ILE A 21 9.11 6.00 -0.91
C ILE A 21 10.43 6.24 -1.65
N ILE A 22 10.77 7.51 -1.84
CA ILE A 22 12.06 7.96 -2.39
C ILE A 22 12.88 8.61 -1.28
N SER A 23 14.16 8.26 -1.17
CA SER A 23 15.03 8.80 -0.14
C SER A 23 16.50 8.75 -0.54
N HIS A 24 17.33 9.50 0.17
CA HIS A 24 18.77 9.35 0.14
C HIS A 24 19.18 7.97 0.72
N PRO A 25 20.37 7.42 0.37
CA PRO A 25 20.95 6.28 1.08
C PRO A 25 20.92 6.49 2.61
N ASP A 26 20.66 5.41 3.34
CA ASP A 26 20.62 5.37 4.81
C ASP A 26 19.57 6.26 5.52
N ALA A 27 18.65 6.88 4.78
CA ALA A 27 17.55 7.68 5.35
C ALA A 27 16.43 6.84 6.03
N GLY A 28 16.59 5.52 6.11
CA GLY A 28 15.64 4.64 6.79
C GLY A 28 14.43 4.20 5.95
N LYS A 29 14.52 4.24 4.61
CA LYS A 29 13.44 3.75 3.72
C LYS A 29 12.97 2.34 4.08
N THR A 30 13.91 1.40 4.24
CA THR A 30 13.58 0.00 4.56
C THR A 30 12.85 -0.11 5.90
N THR A 31 13.36 0.53 6.95
CA THR A 31 12.71 0.54 8.28
C THR A 31 11.30 1.14 8.25
N LEU A 32 11.08 2.19 7.46
CA LEU A 32 9.73 2.75 7.29
C LEU A 32 8.81 1.77 6.56
N THR A 33 9.29 1.13 5.49
CA THR A 33 8.54 0.11 4.74
C THR A 33 8.13 -1.06 5.63
N GLU A 34 9.05 -1.62 6.43
CA GLU A 34 8.77 -2.73 7.35
C GLU A 34 7.64 -2.37 8.34
N LYS A 35 7.69 -1.17 8.92
CA LYS A 35 6.63 -0.70 9.84
C LYS A 35 5.29 -0.53 9.15
N LEU A 36 5.26 0.02 7.94
CA LEU A 36 4.03 0.16 7.16
C LEU A 36 3.41 -1.21 6.85
N LEU A 37 4.22 -2.19 6.47
CA LEU A 37 3.77 -3.56 6.23
C LEU A 37 3.24 -4.21 7.50
N LEU A 38 3.93 -4.06 8.63
CA LEU A 38 3.48 -4.55 9.93
C LEU A 38 2.12 -3.96 10.33
N TYR A 39 1.95 -2.64 10.21
CA TYR A 39 0.68 -1.99 10.50
C TYR A 39 -0.44 -2.35 9.52
N GLY A 40 -0.08 -2.72 8.29
CA GLY A 40 -1.01 -3.26 7.29
C GLY A 40 -1.35 -4.74 7.48
N GLY A 41 -0.77 -5.42 8.47
CA GLY A 41 -0.96 -6.85 8.70
C GLY A 41 -0.16 -7.78 7.77
N ALA A 42 0.73 -7.23 6.95
CA ALA A 42 1.61 -7.95 6.03
C ALA A 42 2.89 -8.41 6.76
N ILE A 43 2.72 -9.31 7.73
CA ILE A 43 3.77 -9.69 8.69
C ILE A 43 4.95 -10.40 8.01
N HIS A 44 4.70 -11.29 7.04
CA HIS A 44 5.76 -12.03 6.36
C HIS A 44 6.58 -11.12 5.46
N GLU A 45 5.91 -10.20 4.76
CA GLU A 45 6.55 -9.21 3.90
C GLU A 45 7.40 -8.27 4.75
N ALA A 46 6.90 -7.80 5.90
CA ALA A 46 7.64 -6.95 6.82
C ALA A 46 8.94 -7.60 7.34
N GLY A 47 9.01 -8.93 7.44
CA GLY A 47 10.20 -9.65 7.89
C GLY A 47 11.23 -9.96 6.81
N ALA A 48 10.96 -9.60 5.55
CA ALA A 48 11.77 -9.99 4.39
C ALA A 48 12.30 -8.81 3.55
N VAL A 49 12.05 -7.56 3.96
CA VAL A 49 12.45 -6.33 3.23
C VAL A 49 13.88 -5.91 3.53
#